data_AF-A0ABD5P9R9-F1
#
_entry.id   AF-A0ABD5P9R9-F1
#
_cell.length_a   1.000
_cell.length_b   1.000
_cell.length_c   1.000
_cell.angle_alpha   90.00
_cell.angle_beta   90.00
_cell.angle_gamma   90.00
#
_symmetry.space_group_name_H-M   'P 1'
#
loop_
_entity.id
_entity.type
_entity.pdbx_description
1 polymer ?
#
loop_
_entity_poly.entity_id
_entity_poly.type
_entity_poly.pdbx_seq_one_letter_code
_entity_poly.pdbx_strand_id
1 'polypeptide(L)'
;MTVVLCGVGGDAGNVAPDPTVDPDGRFEYVPIPEKCDTTESRSYGTTPLRHGDGTLADRVDWLQSRGDYDGGRPEVVATHPLHHDPNFEHLTYGEHRRRPSPYVQTLAALDPGDAVAFYTGLRPEDGGKKHRYLVGYFAVAAVTVVDPDLPVAEKRDLLRRHPHNAHTKRFEARGALYYQDPDTDAPVKPVVIVDGRAPGGLLDRAVKLTDRLERRMFRLSPAVQEALRPLDRDGDPVPEEESVSLGGFKPVVACDVDLGEFVDWVETRQRPR
;
A
#
# COMPACT_ATOMS: atom_id res chain seq x y z
N MET A 1 -3.59 2.35 21.19
CA MET A 1 -2.54 2.21 20.17
C MET A 1 -3.10 1.24 19.16
N THR A 2 -3.07 1.63 17.90
CA THR A 2 -3.80 0.95 16.83
C THR A 2 -2.84 0.59 15.72
N VAL A 3 -3.03 -0.59 15.14
CA VAL A 3 -2.44 -0.94 13.86
C VAL A 3 -3.47 -0.76 12.77
N VAL A 4 -3.08 -0.13 11.67
CA VAL A 4 -3.96 0.06 10.51
C VAL A 4 -3.43 -0.75 9.33
N LEU A 5 -4.20 -1.74 8.89
CA LEU A 5 -3.90 -2.51 7.69
C LEU A 5 -4.31 -1.74 6.44
N CYS A 6 -3.34 -1.47 5.58
CA CYS A 6 -3.46 -0.69 4.36
C CYS A 6 -3.17 -1.54 3.12
N GLY A 7 -4.10 -1.52 2.19
CA GLY A 7 -4.03 -2.27 0.94
C GLY A 7 -3.26 -1.53 -0.15
N VAL A 8 -2.06 -1.99 -0.49
CA VAL A 8 -1.12 -1.26 -1.35
C VAL A 8 -0.52 -2.14 -2.44
N GLY A 9 0.36 -1.56 -3.26
CA GLY A 9 1.14 -2.27 -4.27
C GLY A 9 0.35 -2.79 -5.47
N GLY A 10 1.11 -3.32 -6.42
CA GLY A 10 0.62 -3.88 -7.67
C GLY A 10 -0.27 -5.09 -7.46
N ASP A 11 -1.35 -5.18 -8.23
CA ASP A 11 -2.12 -6.41 -8.42
C ASP A 11 -2.78 -6.43 -9.80
N ALA A 12 -3.53 -7.49 -10.11
CA ALA A 12 -4.27 -7.64 -11.37
C ALA A 12 -5.09 -6.42 -11.86
N GLY A 13 -5.37 -5.41 -11.03
CA GLY A 13 -6.01 -4.17 -11.48
C GLY A 13 -5.06 -3.16 -12.13
N ASN A 14 -3.74 -3.32 -11.99
CA ASN A 14 -2.76 -2.34 -12.42
C ASN A 14 -1.42 -2.90 -12.93
N VAL A 15 -1.10 -4.16 -12.64
CA VAL A 15 0.06 -4.87 -13.20
C VAL A 15 -0.33 -6.29 -13.61
N ALA A 16 0.33 -6.84 -14.63
CA ALA A 16 0.30 -8.26 -14.96
C ALA A 16 1.70 -8.75 -15.36
N PRO A 17 2.10 -9.99 -14.99
CA PRO A 17 1.38 -10.93 -14.15
C PRO A 17 1.15 -10.43 -12.70
N ASP A 18 0.29 -11.14 -11.95
CA ASP A 18 0.16 -10.89 -10.50
C ASP A 18 1.55 -11.06 -9.84
N PRO A 19 1.99 -10.15 -8.96
CA PRO A 19 3.23 -10.35 -8.20
C PRO A 19 3.21 -11.66 -7.41
N THR A 20 4.37 -12.28 -7.24
CA THR A 20 4.50 -13.62 -6.68
C THR A 20 5.11 -13.66 -5.29
N VAL A 21 4.96 -14.80 -4.62
CA VAL A 21 5.63 -15.16 -3.37
C VAL A 21 6.13 -16.60 -3.48
N ASP A 22 7.39 -16.82 -3.12
CA ASP A 22 8.01 -18.15 -3.16
C ASP A 22 7.61 -19.02 -1.94
N PRO A 23 7.94 -20.31 -1.91
CA PRO A 23 7.64 -21.20 -0.77
C PRO A 23 8.29 -20.77 0.55
N ASP A 24 9.39 -20.03 0.49
CA ASP A 24 10.08 -19.43 1.64
C ASP A 24 9.41 -18.12 2.11
N GLY A 25 8.40 -17.63 1.40
CA GLY A 25 7.74 -16.37 1.68
C GLY A 25 8.47 -15.15 1.12
N ARG A 26 9.55 -15.32 0.35
CA ARG A 26 10.23 -14.18 -0.30
C ARG A 26 9.38 -13.67 -1.46
N PHE A 27 9.49 -12.38 -1.70
CA PHE A 27 8.70 -11.66 -2.68
C PHE A 27 9.41 -10.39 -3.13
N GLU A 28 9.02 -9.89 -4.29
CA GLU A 28 9.35 -8.55 -4.76
C GLU A 28 8.17 -7.61 -4.47
N TYR A 29 8.45 -6.47 -3.83
CA TYR A 29 7.43 -5.43 -3.73
C TYR A 29 7.33 -4.70 -5.07
N VAL A 30 6.21 -4.90 -5.76
CA VAL A 30 5.90 -4.22 -7.02
C VAL A 30 4.99 -3.03 -6.71
N PRO A 31 5.44 -1.77 -6.83
CA PRO A 31 4.56 -0.61 -6.69
C PRO A 31 3.54 -0.54 -7.83
N ILE A 32 2.46 0.21 -7.65
CA ILE A 32 1.53 0.49 -8.75
C ILE A 32 2.21 1.45 -9.75
N PRO A 33 1.83 1.42 -11.05
CA PRO A 33 2.37 2.37 -12.01
C PRO A 33 1.84 3.77 -11.72
N GLU A 34 2.71 4.78 -11.87
CA GLU A 34 2.28 6.17 -11.77
C GLU A 34 1.29 6.51 -12.90
N LYS A 35 0.26 7.29 -12.58
CA LYS A 35 -0.87 7.59 -13.46
C LYS A 35 -0.72 8.92 -14.19
N CYS A 36 0.16 9.79 -13.72
CA CYS A 36 0.39 11.09 -14.34
C CYS A 36 1.81 11.60 -14.10
N ASP A 37 2.12 12.75 -14.67
CA ASP A 37 3.44 13.36 -14.56
C ASP A 37 3.87 13.48 -13.10
N THR A 38 5.11 13.09 -12.84
CA THR A 38 5.73 12.96 -11.53
C THR A 38 7.20 13.33 -11.62
N THR A 39 7.78 13.80 -10.53
CA THR A 39 9.24 13.96 -10.40
C THR A 39 9.93 12.67 -9.94
N GLU A 40 9.24 11.54 -9.90
CA GLU A 40 9.86 10.23 -9.62
C GLU A 40 10.94 9.91 -10.67
N SER A 41 12.16 9.67 -10.20
CA SER A 41 13.29 9.32 -11.06
C SER A 41 13.41 7.81 -11.28
N ARG A 42 12.77 7.00 -10.44
CA ARG A 42 12.76 5.54 -10.57
C ARG A 42 11.64 5.06 -11.49
N SER A 43 11.99 4.20 -12.43
CA SER A 43 11.04 3.42 -13.25
C SER A 43 11.13 1.93 -12.90
N TYR A 44 10.24 1.12 -13.49
CA TYR A 44 10.34 -0.34 -13.36
C TYR A 44 11.69 -0.87 -13.88
N GLY A 45 12.23 -0.29 -14.96
CA GLY A 45 13.50 -0.72 -15.56
C GLY A 45 14.76 -0.21 -14.88
N THR A 46 14.66 0.75 -13.95
CA THR A 46 15.82 1.22 -13.16
C THR A 46 15.80 0.71 -11.73
N THR A 47 14.71 0.07 -11.30
CA THR A 47 14.54 -0.38 -9.92
C THR A 47 14.96 -1.84 -9.83
N PRO A 48 16.07 -2.16 -9.12
CA PRO A 48 16.58 -3.51 -9.05
C PRO A 48 15.63 -4.42 -8.27
N LEU A 49 15.65 -5.71 -8.60
CA LEU A 49 15.02 -6.73 -7.77
C LEU A 49 15.77 -6.87 -6.44
N ARG A 50 15.03 -7.17 -5.38
CA ARG A 50 15.62 -7.46 -4.07
C ARG A 50 16.22 -8.87 -4.04
N HIS A 51 15.61 -9.82 -4.75
CA HIS A 51 16.00 -11.22 -4.82
C HIS A 51 16.36 -11.60 -6.26
N GLY A 52 17.66 -11.69 -6.51
CA GLY A 52 18.23 -12.07 -7.79
C GLY A 52 18.65 -10.87 -8.63
N ASP A 53 19.05 -11.14 -9.87
CA ASP A 53 19.49 -10.12 -10.83
C ASP A 53 18.31 -9.58 -11.64
N GLY A 54 18.46 -8.34 -12.13
CA GLY A 54 17.46 -7.68 -12.98
C GLY A 54 16.72 -6.56 -12.27
N THR A 55 15.59 -6.17 -12.86
CA THR A 55 14.77 -5.01 -12.47
C THR A 55 13.31 -5.39 -12.34
N LEU A 56 12.48 -4.52 -11.76
CA LEU A 56 11.04 -4.75 -11.69
C LEU A 56 10.38 -4.91 -13.06
N ALA A 57 10.97 -4.36 -14.13
CA ALA A 57 10.48 -4.55 -15.49
C ALA A 57 10.58 -6.02 -15.95
N ASP A 58 11.50 -6.80 -15.39
CA ASP A 58 11.63 -8.23 -15.71
C ASP A 58 10.55 -9.09 -15.04
N ARG A 59 9.72 -8.50 -14.17
CA ARG A 59 8.65 -9.17 -13.43
C ARG A 59 7.24 -8.79 -13.88
N VAL A 60 7.13 -7.82 -14.79
CA VAL A 60 5.87 -7.23 -15.20
C VAL A 60 5.83 -7.10 -16.71
N ASP A 61 4.85 -7.73 -17.34
CA ASP A 61 4.63 -7.69 -18.79
C ASP A 61 3.66 -6.56 -19.18
N TRP A 62 2.84 -6.12 -18.24
CA TRP A 62 1.76 -5.17 -18.49
C TRP A 62 1.49 -4.23 -17.32
N LEU A 63 1.24 -2.96 -17.65
CA LEU A 63 0.86 -1.90 -16.72
C LEU A 63 -0.46 -1.23 -17.11
N GLN A 64 -1.27 -0.87 -16.12
CA GLN A 64 -2.42 0.01 -16.27
C GLN A 64 -2.29 1.25 -15.39
N SER A 65 -1.97 2.36 -16.03
CA SER A 65 -1.76 3.67 -15.43
C SER A 65 -2.91 4.64 -15.69
N ARG A 66 -3.44 4.70 -16.93
CA ARG A 66 -4.52 5.60 -17.37
C ARG A 66 -5.68 4.80 -17.98
N GLY A 67 -6.84 5.40 -18.19
CA GLY A 67 -8.01 4.74 -18.83
C GLY A 67 -7.73 4.17 -20.23
N ASP A 68 -6.61 4.56 -20.84
CA ASP A 68 -6.09 4.01 -22.09
C ASP A 68 -4.95 3.02 -21.86
N TYR A 69 -4.96 1.94 -22.63
CA TYR A 69 -4.02 0.83 -22.60
C TYR A 69 -2.63 1.28 -23.06
N ASP A 70 -1.67 1.40 -22.14
CA ASP A 70 -0.31 1.85 -22.47
C ASP A 70 0.76 0.75 -22.29
N GLY A 71 0.51 -0.26 -21.44
CA GLY A 71 1.62 -0.96 -20.78
C GLY A 71 2.08 -2.31 -21.31
N GLY A 72 1.65 -2.82 -22.47
CA GLY A 72 2.02 -4.19 -22.92
C GLY A 72 3.37 -4.32 -23.62
N ARG A 73 4.09 -3.21 -23.80
CA ARG A 73 5.37 -3.17 -24.52
C ARG A 73 6.53 -3.09 -23.53
N PRO A 74 7.56 -3.95 -23.62
CA PRO A 74 8.67 -3.97 -22.66
C PRO A 74 9.37 -2.62 -22.46
N GLU A 75 9.54 -1.83 -23.53
CA GLU A 75 10.15 -0.51 -23.47
C GLU A 75 9.28 0.51 -22.71
N VAL A 76 7.96 0.39 -22.80
CA VAL A 76 7.02 1.22 -22.06
C VAL A 76 7.06 0.83 -20.59
N VAL A 77 6.99 -0.47 -20.28
CA VAL A 77 7.12 -0.96 -18.90
C VAL A 77 8.41 -0.45 -18.26
N ALA A 78 9.55 -0.66 -18.92
CA ALA A 78 10.86 -0.31 -18.37
C ALA A 78 11.03 1.19 -18.08
N THR A 79 10.41 2.06 -18.88
CA THR A 79 10.50 3.52 -18.70
C THR A 79 9.39 4.10 -17.83
N HIS A 80 8.36 3.32 -17.50
CA HIS A 80 7.20 3.80 -16.75
C HIS A 80 7.60 4.15 -15.29
N PRO A 81 7.28 5.36 -14.79
CA PRO A 81 7.59 5.73 -13.41
C PRO A 81 6.80 4.92 -12.38
N LEU A 82 7.42 4.68 -11.24
CA LEU A 82 6.76 4.05 -10.10
C LEU A 82 5.88 5.06 -9.35
N HIS A 83 4.70 4.63 -8.90
CA HIS A 83 4.03 5.31 -7.79
C HIS A 83 4.52 4.66 -6.49
N HIS A 84 5.65 5.14 -5.98
CA HIS A 84 6.33 4.54 -4.83
C HIS A 84 5.61 4.90 -3.52
N ASP A 85 4.49 4.21 -3.26
CA ASP A 85 3.63 4.47 -2.12
C ASP A 85 2.99 3.17 -1.57
N PRO A 86 3.40 2.67 -0.40
CA PRO A 86 4.43 3.19 0.50
C PRO A 86 5.83 3.21 -0.14
N ASN A 87 6.64 4.16 0.32
CA ASN A 87 8.07 4.19 0.10
C ASN A 87 8.77 3.67 1.36
N PHE A 88 9.18 2.40 1.34
CA PHE A 88 9.78 1.73 2.49
C PHE A 88 11.19 2.20 2.82
N GLU A 89 11.91 2.83 1.88
CA GLU A 89 13.25 3.38 2.14
C GLU A 89 13.19 4.66 2.98
N HIS A 90 12.11 5.42 2.81
CA HIS A 90 11.89 6.70 3.51
C HIS A 90 10.74 6.64 4.53
N LEU A 91 10.15 5.46 4.72
CA LEU A 91 9.01 5.20 5.61
C LEU A 91 7.92 6.26 5.44
N THR A 92 7.40 6.44 4.23
CA THR A 92 6.27 7.35 3.99
C THR A 92 5.17 6.66 3.22
N TYR A 93 3.92 7.02 3.52
CA TYR A 93 2.75 6.53 2.84
C TYR A 93 1.73 7.65 2.62
N GLY A 94 1.23 7.79 1.39
CA GLY A 94 0.16 8.70 1.01
C GLY A 94 -1.11 7.96 0.59
N GLU A 95 -2.27 8.51 0.92
CA GLU A 95 -3.56 7.95 0.52
C GLU A 95 -4.60 9.03 0.23
N HIS A 96 -5.43 8.76 -0.77
CA HIS A 96 -6.55 9.59 -1.18
C HIS A 96 -7.65 8.71 -1.78
N ARG A 97 -8.92 9.03 -1.50
CA ARG A 97 -10.05 8.27 -2.06
C ARG A 97 -11.01 9.19 -2.77
N ARG A 98 -11.42 8.79 -3.98
CA ARG A 98 -12.40 9.54 -4.82
C ARG A 98 -13.75 9.76 -4.12
N ARG A 99 -14.12 8.87 -3.18
CA ARG A 99 -15.34 9.00 -2.37
C ARG A 99 -14.95 9.12 -0.89
N PRO A 100 -15.76 9.83 -0.07
CA PRO A 100 -15.63 9.75 1.38
C PRO A 100 -15.48 8.30 1.80
N SER A 101 -14.36 7.99 2.42
CA SER A 101 -13.97 6.63 2.74
C SER A 101 -13.42 6.62 4.15
N PRO A 102 -13.78 5.62 4.98
CA PRO A 102 -13.16 5.41 6.27
C PRO A 102 -11.63 5.37 6.16
N TYR A 103 -11.07 4.94 5.02
CA TYR A 103 -9.62 4.84 4.81
C TYR A 103 -8.85 6.12 5.15
N VAL A 104 -9.23 7.24 4.54
CA VAL A 104 -8.55 8.53 4.74
C VAL A 104 -8.76 9.02 6.18
N GLN A 105 -9.96 8.81 6.74
CA GLN A 105 -10.29 9.23 8.10
C GLN A 105 -9.52 8.42 9.15
N THR A 106 -9.43 7.10 8.98
CA THR A 106 -8.67 6.20 9.86
C THR A 106 -7.20 6.58 9.86
N LEU A 107 -6.60 6.87 8.70
CA LEU A 107 -5.20 7.33 8.65
C LEU A 107 -5.00 8.72 9.25
N ALA A 108 -5.95 9.64 9.02
CA ALA A 108 -5.89 11.00 9.56
C ALA A 108 -5.98 11.04 11.09
N ALA A 109 -6.54 10.01 11.71
CA ALA A 109 -6.72 9.87 13.15
C ALA A 109 -5.56 9.14 13.86
N LEU A 110 -4.52 8.71 13.13
CA LEU A 110 -3.38 8.02 13.72
C LEU A 110 -2.52 8.97 14.55
N ASP A 111 -2.06 8.47 15.70
CA ASP A 111 -1.16 9.18 16.60
C ASP A 111 0.28 8.62 16.52
N PRO A 112 1.30 9.41 16.89
CA PRO A 112 2.67 8.89 17.02
C PRO A 112 2.73 7.71 18.00
N GLY A 113 3.21 6.56 17.53
CA GLY A 113 3.24 5.31 18.30
C GLY A 113 2.24 4.24 17.82
N ASP A 114 1.25 4.63 17.01
CA ASP A 114 0.47 3.68 16.21
C ASP A 114 1.32 3.06 15.10
N ALA A 115 0.77 2.12 14.32
CA ALA A 115 1.45 1.55 13.17
C ALA A 115 0.58 1.54 11.91
N VAL A 116 1.22 1.71 10.75
CA VAL A 116 0.61 1.40 9.46
C VAL A 116 1.28 0.15 8.91
N ALA A 117 0.47 -0.84 8.58
CA ALA A 117 0.89 -2.15 8.13
C ALA A 117 0.32 -2.41 6.73
N PHE A 118 1.18 -2.84 5.81
CA PHE A 118 0.90 -2.83 4.38
C PHE A 118 0.69 -4.23 3.85
N TYR A 119 -0.45 -4.46 3.20
CA TYR A 119 -0.74 -5.74 2.56
C TYR A 119 -0.99 -5.59 1.06
N THR A 120 -0.60 -6.62 0.31
CA THR A 120 -0.87 -6.73 -1.13
C THR A 120 -1.34 -8.12 -1.50
N GLY A 121 -1.80 -8.29 -2.75
CA GLY A 121 -2.14 -9.59 -3.29
C GLY A 121 -0.93 -10.25 -3.93
N LEU A 122 -0.50 -11.41 -3.43
CA LEU A 122 0.57 -12.21 -4.02
C LEU A 122 0.05 -13.59 -4.43
N ARG A 123 0.61 -14.12 -5.52
CA ARG A 123 0.34 -15.48 -5.98
C ARG A 123 1.49 -16.42 -5.61
N PRO A 124 1.22 -17.60 -5.03
CA PRO A 124 2.27 -18.60 -4.81
C PRO A 124 2.93 -19.05 -6.12
N GLU A 125 4.26 -19.11 -6.17
CA GLU A 125 5.02 -19.53 -7.35
C GLU A 125 4.88 -21.02 -7.67
N ASP A 126 4.70 -21.84 -6.65
CA ASP A 126 4.43 -23.28 -6.74
C ASP A 126 3.03 -23.61 -7.30
N GLY A 127 2.25 -22.56 -7.62
CA GLY A 127 0.90 -22.66 -8.13
C GLY A 127 -0.13 -22.53 -7.03
N GLY A 128 -1.20 -21.79 -7.31
CA GLY A 128 -2.25 -21.57 -6.32
C GLY A 128 -3.09 -20.34 -6.62
N LYS A 129 -4.04 -20.10 -5.72
CA LYS A 129 -4.85 -18.88 -5.75
C LYS A 129 -4.05 -17.75 -5.11
N LYS A 130 -4.24 -16.54 -5.64
CA LYS A 130 -3.80 -15.31 -4.98
C LYS A 130 -4.35 -15.26 -3.55
N HIS A 131 -3.56 -14.71 -2.63
CA HIS A 131 -3.93 -14.42 -1.25
C HIS A 131 -3.49 -13.00 -0.88
N ARG A 132 -3.94 -12.47 0.27
CA ARG A 132 -3.38 -11.23 0.81
C ARG A 132 -2.24 -11.56 1.76
N TYR A 133 -1.16 -10.80 1.62
CA TYR A 133 0.03 -10.92 2.44
C TYR A 133 0.41 -9.56 2.98
N LEU A 134 0.76 -9.51 4.26
CA LEU A 134 1.48 -8.39 4.84
C LEU A 134 2.90 -8.40 4.28
N VAL A 135 3.34 -7.25 3.77
CA VAL A 135 4.63 -7.08 3.08
C VAL A 135 5.53 -6.06 3.74
N GLY A 136 5.02 -5.23 4.64
CA GLY A 136 5.79 -4.19 5.30
C GLY A 136 4.95 -3.49 6.36
N TYR A 137 5.60 -2.68 7.19
CA TYR A 137 4.93 -1.79 8.14
C TYR A 137 5.86 -0.68 8.56
N PHE A 138 5.37 0.33 9.27
CA PHE A 138 6.19 1.19 10.10
C PHE A 138 5.39 1.77 11.27
N ALA A 139 6.08 2.13 12.33
CA ALA A 139 5.51 2.94 13.39
C ALA A 139 5.25 4.37 12.89
N VAL A 140 4.11 4.94 13.26
CA VAL A 140 3.73 6.31 12.91
C VAL A 140 4.62 7.29 13.66
N ALA A 141 5.19 8.25 12.93
CA ALA A 141 5.93 9.38 13.47
C ALA A 141 5.08 10.65 13.42
N ALA A 142 4.40 10.90 12.31
CA ALA A 142 3.52 12.05 12.14
C ALA A 142 2.49 11.81 11.02
N VAL A 143 1.38 12.53 11.11
CA VAL A 143 0.35 12.56 10.08
C VAL A 143 0.18 14.00 9.59
N THR A 144 0.15 14.17 8.27
CA THR A 144 -0.15 15.45 7.61
C THR A 144 -1.36 15.28 6.71
N VAL A 145 -2.41 16.06 6.96
CA VAL A 145 -3.59 16.13 6.09
C VAL A 145 -3.45 17.36 5.20
N VAL A 146 -3.44 17.14 3.88
CA VAL A 146 -3.39 18.23 2.90
C VAL A 146 -4.79 18.42 2.34
N ASP A 147 -5.45 19.48 2.80
CA ASP A 147 -6.81 19.81 2.39
C ASP A 147 -6.84 20.34 0.93
N PRO A 148 -7.81 19.91 0.11
CA PRO A 148 -7.92 20.32 -1.28
C PRO A 148 -8.14 21.83 -1.49
N ASP A 149 -8.67 22.54 -0.50
CA ASP A 149 -8.99 23.97 -0.59
C ASP A 149 -7.83 24.87 -0.16
N LEU A 150 -6.74 24.29 0.37
CA LEU A 150 -5.55 25.07 0.72
C LEU A 150 -4.94 25.79 -0.50
N PRO A 151 -4.45 27.03 -0.33
CA PRO A 151 -3.66 27.72 -1.34
C PRO A 151 -2.44 26.90 -1.78
N VAL A 152 -2.05 27.02 -3.06
CA VAL A 152 -0.91 26.30 -3.65
C VAL A 152 0.39 26.51 -2.85
N ALA A 153 0.61 27.73 -2.35
CA ALA A 153 1.79 28.04 -1.53
C ALA A 153 1.80 27.23 -0.21
N GLU A 154 0.66 27.18 0.49
CA GLU A 154 0.51 26.42 1.73
C GLU A 154 0.64 24.92 1.51
N LYS A 155 0.02 24.39 0.45
CA LYS A 155 0.23 22.98 0.04
C LYS A 155 1.71 22.69 -0.17
N ARG A 156 2.42 23.56 -0.92
CA ARG A 156 3.86 23.39 -1.17
C ARG A 156 4.65 23.41 0.13
N ASP A 157 4.35 24.31 1.05
CA ASP A 157 5.03 24.42 2.34
C ASP A 157 4.84 23.13 3.18
N LEU A 158 3.62 22.58 3.21
CA LEU A 158 3.36 21.29 3.86
C LEU A 158 4.16 20.15 3.21
N LEU A 159 4.14 20.07 1.87
CA LEU A 159 4.74 18.98 1.09
C LEU A 159 6.27 18.98 1.07
N ARG A 160 6.92 20.14 1.30
CA ARG A 160 8.39 20.21 1.43
C ARG A 160 8.95 19.29 2.52
N ARG A 161 8.14 18.94 3.52
CA ARG A 161 8.51 18.00 4.59
C ARG A 161 8.45 16.54 4.15
N HIS A 162 7.83 16.25 3.00
CA HIS A 162 7.57 14.89 2.51
C HIS A 162 8.11 14.69 1.07
N PRO A 163 9.38 15.02 0.76
CA PRO A 163 9.90 15.03 -0.62
C PRO A 163 9.93 13.64 -1.27
N HIS A 164 9.95 12.58 -0.47
CA HIS A 164 10.01 11.19 -0.94
C HIS A 164 8.64 10.55 -1.17
N ASN A 165 7.56 11.23 -0.76
CA ASN A 165 6.19 10.74 -0.93
C ASN A 165 5.72 10.92 -2.39
N ALA A 166 5.02 9.92 -2.93
CA ALA A 166 4.57 9.93 -4.32
C ALA A 166 3.60 11.09 -4.62
N HIS A 167 2.76 11.48 -3.67
CA HIS A 167 1.83 12.61 -3.82
C HIS A 167 2.55 13.96 -3.88
N THR A 168 3.66 14.12 -3.13
CA THR A 168 4.53 15.30 -3.22
C THR A 168 5.18 15.38 -4.60
N LYS A 169 5.75 14.29 -5.08
CA LYS A 169 6.40 14.22 -6.40
C LYS A 169 5.43 14.54 -7.55
N ARG A 170 4.18 14.09 -7.41
CA ARG A 170 3.10 14.44 -8.34
C ARG A 170 2.76 15.93 -8.27
N PHE A 171 2.64 16.49 -7.06
CA PHE A 171 2.36 17.91 -6.90
C PHE A 171 3.46 18.80 -7.51
N GLU A 172 4.73 18.47 -7.31
CA GLU A 172 5.84 19.26 -7.89
C GLU A 172 5.85 19.21 -9.43
N ALA A 173 5.48 18.09 -10.04
CA ALA A 173 5.45 17.96 -11.49
C ALA A 173 4.27 18.69 -12.15
N ARG A 174 3.08 18.66 -11.55
CA ARG A 174 1.84 19.11 -12.22
C ARG A 174 0.91 20.01 -11.40
N GLY A 175 1.27 20.34 -10.16
CA GLY A 175 0.45 21.18 -9.27
C GLY A 175 -0.78 20.47 -8.66
N ALA A 176 -0.89 19.15 -8.80
CA ALA A 176 -2.00 18.35 -8.26
C ALA A 176 -1.46 17.16 -7.46
N LEU A 177 -2.07 16.89 -6.30
CA LEU A 177 -1.67 15.81 -5.40
C LEU A 177 -2.06 14.42 -5.91
N TYR A 178 -3.09 14.32 -6.75
CA TYR A 178 -3.57 13.05 -7.25
C TYR A 178 -4.10 13.11 -8.67
N TYR A 179 -4.26 11.94 -9.28
CA TYR A 179 -4.85 11.83 -10.60
C TYR A 179 -6.38 11.95 -10.52
N GLN A 180 -6.89 13.08 -11.01
CA GLN A 180 -8.31 13.27 -11.29
C GLN A 180 -8.58 12.91 -12.74
N ASP A 181 -9.60 12.07 -12.94
CA ASP A 181 -10.11 11.77 -14.27
C ASP A 181 -10.83 13.01 -14.81
N PRO A 182 -10.36 13.59 -15.93
CA PRO A 182 -10.91 14.84 -16.45
C PRO A 182 -12.38 14.73 -16.84
N ASP A 183 -12.89 13.53 -17.13
CA ASP A 183 -14.29 13.30 -17.48
C ASP A 183 -15.20 13.14 -16.26
N THR A 184 -14.69 13.41 -15.05
CA THR A 184 -15.44 13.28 -13.80
C THR A 184 -15.47 14.58 -13.00
N ASP A 185 -16.68 15.08 -12.74
CA ASP A 185 -16.96 16.19 -11.81
C ASP A 185 -16.87 15.76 -10.32
N ALA A 186 -15.99 14.80 -10.02
CA ALA A 186 -15.81 14.34 -8.64
C ALA A 186 -15.17 15.46 -7.80
N PRO A 187 -15.70 15.76 -6.60
CA PRO A 187 -15.13 16.79 -5.74
C PRO A 187 -13.70 16.42 -5.35
N VAL A 188 -12.83 17.44 -5.27
CA VAL A 188 -11.44 17.26 -4.86
C VAL A 188 -11.39 16.81 -3.40
N LYS A 189 -10.49 15.87 -3.07
CA LYS A 189 -10.44 15.25 -1.74
C LYS A 189 -9.09 15.46 -1.06
N PRO A 190 -9.07 15.47 0.29
CA PRO A 190 -7.83 15.56 1.04
C PRO A 190 -6.94 14.36 0.77
N VAL A 191 -5.63 14.61 0.84
CA VAL A 191 -4.60 13.57 0.82
C VAL A 191 -4.00 13.50 2.22
N VAL A 192 -3.91 12.29 2.76
CA VAL A 192 -3.22 12.04 4.02
C VAL A 192 -1.85 11.50 3.71
N ILE A 193 -0.81 12.10 4.30
CA ILE A 193 0.56 11.62 4.26
C ILE A 193 0.92 11.20 5.68
N VAL A 194 1.35 9.95 5.83
CA VAL A 194 1.87 9.38 7.06
C VAL A 194 3.37 9.26 6.92
N ASP A 195 4.10 9.92 7.82
CA ASP A 195 5.51 9.69 8.01
C ASP A 195 5.71 8.63 9.08
N GLY A 196 6.58 7.69 8.78
CA GLY A 196 6.95 6.57 9.61
C GLY A 196 8.31 6.76 10.28
N ARG A 197 8.55 5.89 11.25
CA ARG A 197 9.84 5.71 11.93
C ARG A 197 10.06 4.22 12.20
N ALA A 198 11.29 3.87 12.56
CA ALA A 198 11.57 2.54 13.08
C ALA A 198 10.79 2.29 14.40
N PRO A 199 10.40 1.04 14.69
CA PRO A 199 10.58 -0.16 13.86
C PRO A 199 9.69 -0.12 12.60
N GLY A 200 10.16 -0.74 11.52
CA GLY A 200 9.47 -0.74 10.25
C GLY A 200 10.38 -1.00 9.06
N GLY A 201 9.77 -1.08 7.89
CA GLY A 201 10.39 -1.38 6.62
C GLY A 201 9.61 -2.42 5.82
N LEU A 202 10.17 -2.78 4.67
CA LEU A 202 9.70 -3.90 3.87
C LEU A 202 10.13 -5.21 4.54
N LEU A 203 9.22 -6.15 4.72
CA LEU A 203 9.51 -7.45 5.33
C LEU A 203 10.37 -8.31 4.39
N ASP A 204 11.25 -9.12 4.96
CA ASP A 204 12.04 -10.10 4.19
C ASP A 204 11.14 -11.23 3.66
N ARG A 205 10.16 -11.64 4.49
CA ARG A 205 9.16 -12.65 4.16
C ARG A 205 7.75 -12.09 4.28
N ALA A 206 6.94 -12.33 3.27
CA ALA A 206 5.52 -11.98 3.24
C ALA A 206 4.75 -12.85 4.25
N VAL A 207 3.92 -12.23 5.09
CA VAL A 207 3.07 -12.93 6.06
C VAL A 207 1.68 -13.12 5.48
N LYS A 208 1.28 -14.37 5.23
CA LYS A 208 -0.05 -14.70 4.70
C LYS A 208 -1.13 -14.30 5.69
N LEU A 209 -2.07 -13.45 5.26
CA LEU A 209 -3.17 -12.94 6.08
C LEU A 209 -4.48 -13.71 5.90
N THR A 210 -4.60 -14.49 4.81
CA THR A 210 -5.89 -15.03 4.36
C THR A 210 -5.80 -16.51 4.02
N ASP A 211 -6.77 -17.33 4.45
CA ASP A 211 -6.72 -18.79 4.25
C ASP A 211 -7.61 -19.32 3.12
N ARG A 212 -8.85 -18.81 2.94
CA ARG A 212 -9.71 -19.27 1.84
C ARG A 212 -10.79 -18.27 1.42
N LEU A 213 -10.99 -18.22 0.10
CA LEU A 213 -11.99 -17.43 -0.61
C LEU A 213 -13.37 -18.06 -0.48
N GLU A 214 -14.14 -17.72 0.55
CA GLU A 214 -15.60 -17.87 0.41
C GLU A 214 -16.08 -16.86 -0.64
N ARG A 215 -16.68 -17.36 -1.73
CA ARG A 215 -17.32 -16.55 -2.78
C ARG A 215 -16.41 -15.48 -3.42
N ARG A 216 -15.11 -15.75 -3.57
CA ARG A 216 -14.09 -14.84 -4.14
C ARG A 216 -13.72 -13.63 -3.25
N MET A 217 -13.98 -13.68 -1.95
CA MET A 217 -13.56 -12.62 -1.02
C MET A 217 -12.31 -13.02 -0.24
N PHE A 218 -11.27 -12.17 -0.27
CA PHE A 218 -10.11 -12.34 0.60
C PHE A 218 -10.54 -12.05 2.03
N ARG A 219 -10.36 -12.99 2.95
CA ARG A 219 -10.83 -12.90 4.33
C ARG A 219 -9.72 -13.27 5.29
N LEU A 220 -9.59 -12.54 6.40
CA LEU A 220 -8.58 -12.83 7.42
C LEU A 220 -8.74 -14.27 7.91
N SER A 221 -7.61 -14.96 8.08
CA SER A 221 -7.64 -16.26 8.74
C SER A 221 -7.97 -16.09 10.23
N PRO A 222 -8.60 -17.09 10.88
CA PRO A 222 -8.92 -17.01 12.29
C PRO A 222 -7.71 -16.66 13.18
N ALA A 223 -6.57 -17.29 12.93
CA ALA A 223 -5.33 -17.03 13.69
C ALA A 223 -4.76 -15.61 13.48
N VAL A 224 -5.04 -14.98 12.33
CA VAL A 224 -4.65 -13.58 12.09
C VAL A 224 -5.65 -12.64 12.75
N GLN A 225 -6.94 -12.96 12.69
CA GLN A 225 -7.99 -12.17 13.33
C GLN A 225 -7.85 -12.16 14.87
N GLU A 226 -7.57 -13.31 15.47
CA GLU A 226 -7.29 -13.43 16.92
C GLU A 226 -6.11 -12.55 17.33
N ALA A 227 -5.03 -12.57 16.54
CA ALA A 227 -3.82 -11.81 16.86
C ALA A 227 -3.94 -10.30 16.61
N LEU A 228 -4.64 -9.90 15.55
CA LEU A 228 -4.74 -8.50 15.15
C LEU A 228 -5.98 -7.80 15.70
N ARG A 229 -6.96 -8.52 16.23
CA ARG A 229 -8.18 -7.98 16.86
C ARG A 229 -8.79 -6.83 16.04
N PRO A 230 -9.23 -7.10 14.80
CA PRO A 230 -9.76 -6.06 13.92
C PRO A 230 -11.01 -5.42 14.52
N LEU A 231 -11.16 -4.13 14.26
CA LEU A 231 -12.28 -3.30 14.67
C LEU A 231 -13.24 -3.09 13.50
N ASP A 232 -14.52 -2.96 13.81
CA ASP A 232 -15.52 -2.55 12.85
C ASP A 232 -15.49 -1.03 12.58
N ARG A 233 -16.55 -0.48 11.99
CA ARG A 233 -16.61 0.95 11.65
C ARG A 233 -16.89 1.86 12.84
N ASP A 234 -17.51 1.32 13.88
CA ASP A 234 -17.86 2.04 15.09
C ASP A 234 -16.73 1.95 16.14
N GLY A 235 -15.70 1.14 15.84
CA GLY A 235 -14.52 0.95 16.69
C GLY A 235 -14.68 -0.23 17.65
N ASP A 236 -15.71 -1.04 17.47
CA ASP A 236 -15.97 -2.22 18.29
C ASP A 236 -15.22 -3.44 17.74
N PRO A 237 -14.75 -4.37 18.60
CA PRO A 237 -14.11 -5.61 18.16
C PRO A 237 -15.03 -6.43 17.26
N VAL A 238 -14.51 -6.87 16.10
CA VAL A 238 -15.25 -7.77 15.22
C VAL A 238 -15.35 -9.16 15.87
N PRO A 239 -16.56 -9.75 15.99
CA PRO A 239 -16.74 -11.08 16.58
C PRO A 239 -15.89 -12.15 15.87
N GLU A 240 -15.40 -13.14 16.61
CA GLU A 240 -14.51 -14.19 16.05
C GLU A 240 -15.18 -15.02 14.95
N GLU A 241 -16.49 -15.21 15.04
CA GLU A 241 -17.33 -15.86 14.05
C GLU A 241 -17.48 -15.05 12.75
N GLU A 242 -17.19 -13.75 12.78
CA GLU A 242 -17.24 -12.85 11.63
C GLU A 242 -15.86 -12.61 11.03
N SER A 243 -15.58 -13.21 9.88
CA SER A 243 -14.27 -13.00 9.25
C SER A 243 -14.18 -11.67 8.47
N VAL A 244 -13.17 -10.84 8.78
CA VAL A 244 -12.96 -9.53 8.14
C VAL A 244 -12.50 -9.67 6.69
N SER A 245 -13.15 -8.94 5.78
CA SER A 245 -12.83 -8.93 4.35
C SER A 245 -11.67 -7.98 4.02
N LEU A 246 -10.65 -8.52 3.37
CA LEU A 246 -9.59 -7.79 2.64
C LEU A 246 -9.84 -7.78 1.12
N GLY A 247 -11.09 -8.03 0.71
CA GLY A 247 -11.55 -8.13 -0.67
C GLY A 247 -11.84 -6.80 -1.37
N GLY A 248 -11.93 -6.81 -2.71
CA GLY A 248 -12.30 -5.64 -3.49
C GLY A 248 -11.20 -4.58 -3.60
N PHE A 249 -11.55 -3.30 -3.38
CA PHE A 249 -10.65 -2.13 -3.44
C PHE A 249 -9.79 -2.01 -2.17
N LYS A 250 -9.13 -3.12 -1.80
CA LYS A 250 -8.23 -3.32 -0.65
C LYS A 250 -8.56 -2.38 0.54
N PRO A 251 -9.54 -2.73 1.39
CA PRO A 251 -10.04 -1.84 2.44
C PRO A 251 -8.99 -1.55 3.51
N VAL A 252 -9.20 -0.46 4.24
CA VAL A 252 -8.51 -0.22 5.51
C VAL A 252 -9.13 -1.12 6.57
N VAL A 253 -8.32 -1.62 7.50
CA VAL A 253 -8.79 -2.32 8.71
C VAL A 253 -8.03 -1.77 9.90
N ALA A 254 -8.74 -1.21 10.88
CA ALA A 254 -8.15 -0.85 12.16
C ALA A 254 -8.09 -2.09 13.06
N CYS A 255 -7.05 -2.19 13.87
CA CYS A 255 -6.73 -3.35 14.69
C CYS A 255 -6.40 -2.88 16.12
N ASP A 256 -7.07 -3.44 17.12
CA ASP A 256 -6.82 -3.16 18.54
C ASP A 256 -5.65 -3.99 19.07
N VAL A 257 -4.47 -3.69 18.53
CA VAL A 257 -3.20 -4.29 18.92
C VAL A 257 -2.18 -3.18 19.04
N ASP A 258 -1.41 -3.19 20.14
CA ASP A 258 -0.34 -2.22 20.31
C ASP A 258 0.85 -2.55 19.41
N LEU A 259 1.72 -1.57 19.20
CA LEU A 259 2.88 -1.70 18.32
C LEU A 259 3.82 -2.83 18.75
N GLY A 260 4.04 -3.03 20.05
CA GLY A 260 4.96 -4.04 20.57
C GLY A 260 4.44 -5.45 20.27
N GLU A 261 3.18 -5.71 20.59
CA GLU A 261 2.54 -7.00 20.30
C GLU A 261 2.50 -7.29 18.79
N PHE A 262 2.21 -6.27 17.97
CA PHE A 262 2.24 -6.41 16.52
C PHE A 262 3.64 -6.73 15.98
N VAL A 263 4.67 -6.04 16.48
CA VAL A 263 6.07 -6.28 16.08
C VAL A 263 6.48 -7.69 16.43
N ASP A 264 6.22 -8.15 17.66
CA ASP A 264 6.51 -9.53 18.09
C ASP A 264 5.79 -10.55 17.19
N TRP A 265 4.52 -10.29 16.87
CA TRP A 265 3.73 -11.13 15.98
C TRP A 265 4.31 -11.20 14.55
N VAL A 266 4.84 -10.10 14.02
CA VAL A 266 5.51 -10.06 12.73
C VAL A 266 6.86 -10.80 12.79
N GLU A 267 7.69 -10.50 13.79
CA GLU A 267 9.05 -11.05 13.93
C GLU A 267 9.05 -12.57 14.06
N THR A 268 8.12 -13.13 14.83
CA THR A 268 7.96 -14.59 14.95
C THR A 268 7.69 -15.27 13.60
N ARG A 269 7.13 -14.52 12.63
CA ARG A 269 6.82 -15.00 11.28
C ARG A 269 7.89 -14.66 10.24
N GLN A 270 8.88 -13.84 10.58
CA GLN A 270 10.08 -13.61 9.75
C GLN A 270 11.13 -14.72 9.91
N ARG A 271 11.03 -15.53 10.97
CA ARG A 271 11.96 -16.64 11.22
C ARG A 271 11.80 -17.74 10.15
N PRO A 272 12.89 -18.35 9.67
CA PRO A 272 12.81 -19.53 8.80
C PRO A 272 11.98 -20.63 9.48
N ARG A 273 11.14 -21.31 8.70
CA ARG A 273 10.41 -22.50 9.16
C ARG A 273 11.28 -23.74 9.11
#